data_AF-A0A9E2G3K8-F1
#
_entry.id   AF-A0A9E2G3K8-F1
#
_cell.length_a   1.000
_cell.length_b   1.000
_cell.length_c   1.000
_cell.angle_alpha   90.00
_cell.angle_beta   90.00
_cell.angle_gamma   90.00
#
_symmetry.space_group_name_H-M   'P 1'
#
loop_
_entity.id
_entity.type
_entity.pdbx_description
1 polymer ?
#
loop_
_entity_poly.entity_id
_entity_poly.type
_entity_poly.pdbx_seq_one_letter_code
_entity_poly.pdbx_strand_id
1 'polypeptide(L)'
;MRLEGLRLTEGAASGRLLVLTAPLSFYGGVDPETGVLVQAGHPQHGTCLSGRILALPHTSGSTVGSWTLLRMARVGTAPAAIVSATADAVLVTGTIAGGIVHLDGITVNAALDGCDAVIPEEGAWLEVTDCGDVMNRPPLAGASGGRPDSHRVRTPGMSPAPETAQPAPGSPKAGGIVNDSASDRPRSPDRPRSPVIVKLGGSLITFKQSPVPRVDFDQLGKLARLLAANLKAPAVILHGAGSFGHGPVARAGVLARALDDDARRDWGRISSLQYQLSAIVCEALADAGLPVFPFQASAMGHLEGGRFVITDIDALRRALLAGFIPVLYGTPCFSGDPTRPGIASGDDLAPALALAMGYSRIVHLTDVAGVHAEDPRKNPAAPVIPWITAADDSTDLPPSSGSCRPTGPTVGWTPPSFADASSRGAPTDAPPRPSDGLTLMVTSHRSDAATATTTTDFDVTGEMAGKVKKLLDVAAEGVTSWIVDGRDEAAVAAALAGLPAGTVVGGK
;
A
#
# COMPACT_ATOMS: atom_id res chain seq x y z
N MET A 1 -5.64 21.45 43.21
CA MET A 1 -5.00 22.57 42.47
C MET A 1 -5.88 22.94 41.29
N ARG A 2 -6.02 24.23 40.94
CA ARG A 2 -6.75 24.67 39.73
C ARG A 2 -5.79 25.31 38.75
N LEU A 3 -5.96 25.00 37.47
CA LEU A 3 -5.18 25.53 36.35
C LEU A 3 -6.15 26.16 35.35
N GLU A 4 -6.10 27.48 35.21
CA GLU A 4 -6.95 28.25 34.30
C GLU A 4 -6.43 28.19 32.86
N GLY A 5 -7.34 28.14 31.90
CA GLY A 5 -7.05 28.16 30.47
C GLY A 5 -8.22 28.71 29.64
N LEU A 6 -8.19 28.43 28.34
CA LEU A 6 -9.25 28.77 27.40
C LEU A 6 -10.06 27.52 27.07
N ARG A 7 -11.39 27.60 27.20
CA ARG A 7 -12.26 26.51 26.73
C ARG A 7 -12.48 26.60 25.23
N LEU A 8 -12.15 25.53 24.51
CA LEU A 8 -12.36 25.41 23.06
C LEU A 8 -13.53 24.48 22.72
N THR A 9 -13.81 23.50 23.57
CA THR A 9 -14.97 22.59 23.41
C THR A 9 -15.73 22.45 24.74
N GLU A 10 -17.06 22.45 24.66
CA GLU A 10 -17.97 22.31 25.80
C GLU A 10 -18.00 20.89 26.38
N GLY A 11 -18.58 20.75 27.57
CA GLY A 11 -18.77 19.47 28.27
C GLY A 11 -17.96 19.34 29.56
N ALA A 12 -18.21 18.25 30.28
CA ALA A 12 -17.51 17.87 31.49
C ALA A 12 -16.71 16.59 31.29
N ALA A 13 -15.58 16.47 31.97
CA ALA A 13 -14.76 15.27 31.94
C ALA A 13 -14.08 15.04 33.29
N SER A 14 -13.92 13.77 33.65
CA SER A 14 -13.14 13.36 34.82
C SER A 14 -12.29 12.15 34.46
N GLY A 15 -11.07 12.12 34.96
CA GLY A 15 -10.19 10.97 34.77
C GLY A 15 -8.78 11.23 35.27
N ARG A 16 -7.95 10.20 35.21
CA ARG A 16 -6.53 10.33 35.54
C ARG A 16 -5.80 11.12 34.47
N LEU A 17 -4.98 12.07 34.90
CA LEU A 17 -4.10 12.82 34.00
C LEU A 17 -3.11 11.88 33.32
N LEU A 18 -2.91 12.10 32.03
CA LEU A 18 -1.78 11.59 31.26
C LEU A 18 -1.02 12.80 30.73
N VAL A 19 0.14 13.12 31.30
CA VAL A 19 0.93 14.30 30.92
C VAL A 19 2.03 13.88 29.95
N LEU A 20 1.89 14.29 28.70
CA LEU A 20 2.90 14.10 27.66
C LEU A 20 4.00 15.17 27.78
N THR A 21 5.25 14.73 27.73
CA THR A 21 6.43 15.60 27.82
C THR A 21 7.01 15.96 26.46
N ALA A 22 6.40 15.44 25.39
CA ALA A 22 6.74 15.72 24.00
C ALA A 22 5.45 15.91 23.17
N PRO A 23 5.55 16.53 21.98
CA PRO A 23 4.42 16.66 21.06
C PRO A 23 3.91 15.34 20.53
N LEU A 24 2.60 15.25 20.33
CA LEU A 24 1.93 14.07 19.81
C LEU A 24 1.34 14.34 18.41
N SER A 25 1.59 13.43 17.48
CA SER A 25 0.78 13.28 16.27
C SER A 25 -0.33 12.27 16.49
N PHE A 26 -1.58 12.73 16.48
CA PHE A 26 -2.72 11.82 16.44
C PHE A 26 -2.74 11.02 15.12
N TYR A 27 -2.11 11.54 14.07
CA TYR A 27 -1.97 10.80 12.83
C TYR A 27 -0.71 9.92 12.85
N GLY A 28 -0.91 8.60 12.88
CA GLY A 28 0.18 7.61 12.93
C GLY A 28 0.90 7.47 14.28
N GLY A 29 0.73 8.43 15.20
CA GLY A 29 1.31 8.39 16.55
C GLY A 29 0.39 7.79 17.62
N VAL A 30 -0.88 7.53 17.30
CA VAL A 30 -1.84 6.84 18.16
C VAL A 30 -2.55 5.75 17.36
N ASP A 31 -2.72 4.58 17.95
CA ASP A 31 -3.61 3.55 17.40
C ASP A 31 -5.07 3.89 17.74
N PRO A 32 -5.91 4.21 16.74
CA PRO A 32 -7.27 4.65 16.99
C PRO A 32 -8.17 3.56 17.59
N GLU A 33 -7.83 2.28 17.46
CA GLU A 33 -8.69 1.18 17.93
C GLU A 33 -8.40 0.78 19.37
N THR A 34 -7.24 1.17 19.90
CA THR A 34 -6.81 0.84 21.26
C THR A 34 -6.59 2.07 22.14
N GLY A 35 -6.33 3.22 21.53
CA GLY A 35 -5.89 4.45 22.19
C GLY A 35 -4.45 4.38 22.71
N VAL A 36 -3.65 3.44 22.23
CA VAL A 36 -2.24 3.32 22.61
C VAL A 36 -1.39 4.30 21.79
N LEU A 37 -0.49 5.01 22.47
CA LEU A 37 0.51 5.87 21.84
C LEU A 37 1.57 5.01 21.14
N VAL A 38 1.65 5.09 19.82
CA VAL A 38 2.55 4.29 18.96
C VAL A 38 3.56 5.13 18.19
N GLN A 39 3.66 6.43 18.51
CA GLN A 39 4.63 7.34 17.89
C GLN A 39 6.05 6.91 18.22
N ALA A 40 6.83 6.61 17.17
CA ALA A 40 8.23 6.23 17.31
C ALA A 40 9.03 7.34 18.01
N GLY A 41 9.85 6.96 19.00
CA GLY A 41 10.71 7.88 19.73
C GLY A 41 9.99 8.79 20.74
N HIS A 42 8.67 8.68 20.90
CA HIS A 42 7.95 9.43 21.93
C HIS A 42 8.28 8.89 23.34
N PRO A 43 8.57 9.73 24.35
CA PRO A 43 8.96 9.24 25.68
C PRO A 43 7.90 8.37 26.36
N GLN A 44 6.62 8.68 26.14
CA GLN A 44 5.46 7.90 26.61
C GLN A 44 4.97 6.84 25.59
N HIS A 45 5.83 6.32 24.71
CA HIS A 45 5.44 5.24 23.79
C HIS A 45 4.88 4.02 24.54
N GLY A 46 3.74 3.48 24.08
CA GLY A 46 3.05 2.34 24.67
C GLY A 46 1.99 2.69 25.73
N THR A 47 1.85 3.96 26.13
CA THR A 47 0.81 4.35 27.09
C THR A 47 -0.57 4.46 26.42
N CYS A 48 -1.63 4.04 27.13
CA CYS A 48 -3.01 4.19 26.68
C CYS A 48 -3.61 5.52 27.15
N LEU A 49 -4.20 6.26 26.20
CA LEU A 49 -4.84 7.56 26.45
C LEU A 49 -6.38 7.46 26.61
N SER A 50 -6.97 6.32 26.28
CA SER A 50 -8.42 6.08 26.36
C SER A 50 -8.99 6.42 27.73
N GLY A 51 -10.00 7.29 27.77
CA GLY A 51 -10.67 7.71 29.02
C GLY A 51 -9.82 8.56 29.98
N ARG A 52 -8.60 8.97 29.58
CA ARG A 52 -7.72 9.82 30.39
C ARG A 52 -7.97 11.29 30.09
N ILE A 53 -7.58 12.17 31.01
CA ILE A 53 -7.41 13.60 30.69
C ILE A 53 -6.00 13.76 30.15
N LEU A 54 -5.89 13.93 28.83
CA LEU A 54 -4.62 14.01 28.12
C LEU A 54 -4.10 15.44 28.15
N ALA A 55 -2.99 15.68 28.85
CA ALA A 55 -2.27 16.94 28.82
C ALA A 55 -1.06 16.85 27.89
N LEU A 56 -0.91 17.79 26.96
CA LEU A 56 0.20 17.79 26.00
C LEU A 56 0.69 19.22 25.70
N PRO A 57 1.96 19.41 25.27
CA PRO A 57 2.45 20.74 24.93
C PRO A 57 1.75 21.29 23.68
N HIS A 58 1.80 20.54 22.58
CA HIS A 58 1.10 20.83 21.34
C HIS A 58 1.04 19.57 20.48
N THR A 59 0.17 19.57 19.48
CA THR A 59 0.12 18.52 18.47
C THR A 59 1.21 18.70 17.42
N SER A 60 1.51 17.62 16.70
CA SER A 60 2.38 17.64 15.52
C SER A 60 1.71 16.86 14.40
N GLY A 61 1.87 17.27 13.14
CA GLY A 61 1.29 16.56 11.99
C GLY A 61 0.27 17.37 11.20
N SER A 62 -0.15 16.82 10.05
CA SER A 62 -1.07 17.46 9.10
C SER A 62 -2.55 17.19 9.46
N THR A 63 -3.47 17.70 8.64
CA THR A 63 -4.93 17.77 8.82
C THR A 63 -5.61 16.47 9.29
N VAL A 64 -5.02 15.30 9.01
CA VAL A 64 -5.60 13.98 9.30
C VAL A 64 -5.67 13.67 10.80
N GLY A 65 -4.92 14.36 11.67
CA GLY A 65 -5.02 14.17 13.12
C GLY A 65 -6.44 14.35 13.67
N SER A 66 -7.21 15.27 13.07
CA SER A 66 -8.61 15.53 13.41
C SER A 66 -9.52 14.32 13.15
N TRP A 67 -9.30 13.62 12.04
CA TRP A 67 -10.02 12.40 11.69
C TRP A 67 -9.69 11.25 12.63
N THR A 68 -8.45 11.16 13.11
CA THR A 68 -8.08 10.16 14.11
C THR A 68 -8.87 10.39 15.41
N LEU A 69 -8.92 11.62 15.91
CA LEU A 69 -9.69 11.96 17.12
C LEU A 69 -11.19 11.64 16.96
N LEU A 70 -11.79 12.02 15.84
CA LEU A 70 -13.18 11.67 15.52
C LEU A 70 -13.39 10.14 15.49
N ARG A 71 -12.46 9.38 14.88
CA ARG A 71 -12.55 7.92 14.83
C ARG A 71 -12.46 7.33 16.23
N MET A 72 -11.50 7.76 17.04
CA MET A 72 -11.31 7.31 18.42
C MET A 72 -12.57 7.56 19.27
N ALA A 73 -13.20 8.72 19.10
CA ALA A 73 -14.47 9.02 19.79
C ALA A 73 -15.57 8.03 19.38
N ARG A 74 -15.69 7.72 18.09
CA ARG A 74 -16.70 6.76 17.57
C ARG A 74 -16.46 5.32 18.02
N VAL A 75 -15.21 4.90 18.19
CA VAL A 75 -14.87 3.53 18.62
C VAL A 75 -14.65 3.40 20.13
N GLY A 76 -14.82 4.49 20.90
CA GLY A 76 -14.76 4.48 22.35
C GLY A 76 -13.36 4.46 22.97
N THR A 77 -12.34 4.88 22.21
CA THR A 77 -10.92 4.90 22.65
C THR A 77 -10.35 6.31 22.77
N ALA A 78 -11.17 7.34 22.58
CA ALA A 78 -10.76 8.73 22.78
C ALA A 78 -10.34 9.03 24.23
N PRO A 79 -9.50 10.05 24.45
CA PRO A 79 -9.32 10.58 25.79
C PRO A 79 -10.64 11.20 26.27
N ALA A 80 -10.85 11.22 27.58
CA ALA A 80 -12.03 11.86 28.18
C ALA A 80 -12.01 13.38 27.97
N ALA A 81 -10.81 13.97 27.97
CA ALA A 81 -10.59 15.36 27.61
C ALA A 81 -9.15 15.58 27.15
N ILE A 82 -8.92 16.72 26.48
CA ILE A 82 -7.60 17.19 26.09
C ILE A 82 -7.31 18.54 26.75
N VAL A 83 -6.08 18.70 27.22
CA VAL A 83 -5.53 19.94 27.74
C VAL A 83 -4.23 20.24 26.99
N SER A 84 -4.18 21.35 26.25
CA SER A 84 -2.99 21.75 25.49
C SER A 84 -2.33 23.00 26.05
N ALA A 85 -1.01 23.12 25.94
CA ALA A 85 -0.33 24.39 26.15
C ALA A 85 -0.51 25.31 24.93
N THR A 86 -0.57 24.75 23.73
CA THR A 86 -0.90 25.45 22.50
C THR A 86 -1.70 24.55 21.57
N ALA A 87 -2.91 24.96 21.23
CA ALA A 87 -3.77 24.27 20.29
C ALA A 87 -3.48 24.72 18.84
N ASP A 88 -3.55 23.78 17.90
CA ASP A 88 -3.64 24.08 16.48
C ASP A 88 -5.06 23.81 15.94
N ALA A 89 -5.35 24.30 14.74
CA ALA A 89 -6.67 24.14 14.13
C ALA A 89 -7.08 22.67 13.92
N VAL A 90 -6.11 21.75 13.75
CA VAL A 90 -6.37 20.33 13.53
C VAL A 90 -6.85 19.68 14.82
N LEU A 91 -6.17 19.96 15.94
CA LEU A 91 -6.58 19.48 17.26
C LEU A 91 -7.97 19.99 17.60
N VAL A 92 -8.22 21.30 17.44
CA VAL A 92 -9.52 21.92 17.72
C VAL A 92 -10.63 21.32 16.85
N THR A 93 -10.38 21.13 15.55
CA THR A 93 -11.37 20.50 14.68
C THR A 93 -11.67 19.06 15.12
N GLY A 94 -10.64 18.31 15.51
CA GLY A 94 -10.79 16.94 15.98
C GLY A 94 -11.57 16.82 17.30
N THR A 95 -11.30 17.71 18.25
CA THR A 95 -11.99 17.72 19.55
C THR A 95 -13.44 18.15 19.41
N ILE A 96 -13.74 19.18 18.59
CA ILE A 96 -15.12 19.57 18.27
C ILE A 96 -15.87 18.43 17.57
N ALA A 97 -15.30 17.86 16.51
CA ALA A 97 -15.95 16.80 15.75
C ALA A 97 -16.16 15.52 16.58
N GLY A 98 -15.22 15.20 17.47
CA GLY A 98 -15.28 14.04 18.35
C GLY A 98 -16.11 14.25 19.62
N GLY A 99 -16.59 15.47 19.90
CA GLY A 99 -17.26 15.79 21.17
C GLY A 99 -16.34 15.62 22.39
N ILE A 100 -15.04 15.88 22.22
CA ILE A 100 -14.01 15.74 23.26
C ILE A 100 -13.80 17.11 23.90
N VAL A 101 -13.94 17.20 25.22
CA VAL A 101 -13.71 18.44 25.98
C VAL A 101 -12.26 18.89 25.79
N HIS A 102 -12.05 20.18 25.48
CA HIS A 102 -10.73 20.72 25.18
C HIS A 102 -10.49 22.06 25.87
N LEU A 103 -9.44 22.13 26.70
CA LEU A 103 -8.88 23.37 27.24
C LEU A 103 -7.52 23.66 26.61
N ASP A 104 -7.23 24.92 26.33
CA ASP A 104 -5.96 25.39 25.77
C ASP A 104 -5.28 26.44 26.67
N GLY A 105 -3.99 26.68 26.42
CA GLY A 105 -3.18 27.63 27.18
C GLY A 105 -2.72 27.11 28.55
N ILE A 106 -2.85 25.80 28.81
CA ILE A 106 -2.48 25.19 30.10
C ILE A 106 -1.24 24.33 29.92
N THR A 107 -0.14 24.73 30.55
CA THR A 107 1.04 23.86 30.70
C THR A 107 0.94 23.06 32.00
N VAL A 108 0.67 21.77 31.89
CA VAL A 108 0.57 20.87 33.06
C VAL A 108 1.96 20.33 33.40
N ASN A 109 2.34 20.43 34.68
CA ASN A 109 3.62 19.89 35.15
C ASN A 109 3.60 18.34 35.09
N ALA A 110 4.66 17.74 34.54
CA ALA A 110 4.81 16.29 34.43
C ALA A 110 4.75 15.56 35.79
N ALA A 111 5.05 16.23 36.90
CA ALA A 111 4.90 15.68 38.24
C ALA A 111 3.43 15.37 38.63
N LEU A 112 2.46 15.90 37.87
CA LEU A 112 1.02 15.66 38.07
C LEU A 112 0.50 14.47 37.24
N ASP A 113 1.37 13.78 36.50
CA ASP A 113 0.98 12.60 35.72
C ASP A 113 0.38 11.50 36.59
N GLY A 114 -0.83 11.05 36.26
CA GLY A 114 -1.53 10.02 37.02
C GLY A 114 -2.37 10.53 38.20
N CYS A 115 -2.33 11.83 38.52
CA CYS A 115 -3.28 12.44 39.46
C CYS A 115 -4.70 12.42 38.89
N ASP A 116 -5.70 12.34 39.76
CA ASP A 116 -7.09 12.52 39.37
C ASP A 116 -7.37 13.99 39.07
N ALA A 117 -8.08 14.22 37.97
CA ALA A 117 -8.47 15.55 37.57
C ALA A 117 -9.88 15.59 36.99
N VAL A 118 -10.47 16.78 37.04
CA VAL A 118 -11.82 17.08 36.60
C VAL A 118 -11.80 18.40 35.81
N ILE A 119 -12.50 18.39 34.69
CA ILE A 119 -12.90 19.60 33.97
C ILE A 119 -14.42 19.70 34.16
N PRO A 120 -14.92 20.70 34.90
CA PRO A 120 -16.35 20.86 35.15
C PRO A 120 -17.11 21.20 33.86
N GLU A 121 -18.44 21.07 33.91
CA GLU A 121 -19.32 21.41 32.79
C GLU A 121 -19.23 22.90 32.43
N GLU A 122 -19.23 23.76 33.45
CA GLU A 122 -19.05 25.20 33.34
C GLU A 122 -17.67 25.63 33.84
N GLY A 123 -17.07 26.62 33.17
CA GLY A 123 -15.75 27.17 33.52
C GLY A 123 -14.62 26.76 32.58
N ALA A 124 -13.45 27.38 32.70
CA ALA A 124 -12.32 27.16 31.81
C ALA A 124 -11.05 26.74 32.57
N TRP A 125 -11.19 25.83 33.54
CA TRP A 125 -10.07 25.33 34.32
C TRP A 125 -10.04 23.80 34.42
N LEU A 126 -8.83 23.28 34.63
CA LEU A 126 -8.56 21.92 35.06
C LEU A 126 -8.40 21.91 36.59
N GLU A 127 -9.19 21.10 37.29
CA GLU A 127 -9.08 20.89 38.73
C GLU A 127 -8.42 19.54 39.02
N VAL A 128 -7.23 19.56 39.63
CA VAL A 128 -6.45 18.37 40.02
C VAL A 128 -6.69 18.12 41.51
N THR A 129 -7.22 16.96 41.87
CA THR A 129 -7.79 16.69 43.20
C THR A 129 -7.01 15.67 44.03
N ASP A 130 -6.56 14.55 43.45
CA ASP A 130 -5.80 13.51 44.17
C ASP A 130 -4.52 13.15 43.44
N CYS A 131 -3.38 13.33 44.11
CA CYS A 131 -2.06 12.98 43.59
C CYS A 131 -1.39 11.81 44.32
N GLY A 132 -1.99 11.21 45.36
CA GLY A 132 -1.37 10.12 46.14
C GLY A 132 0.15 10.27 46.40
N ASP A 133 0.90 9.17 46.33
CA ASP A 133 2.38 9.13 46.39
C ASP A 133 3.07 9.48 45.05
N VAL A 134 2.33 9.96 44.04
CA VAL A 134 2.85 10.23 42.68
C VAL A 134 3.95 11.30 42.70
N MET A 135 3.88 12.24 43.64
CA MET A 135 4.88 13.30 43.81
C MET A 135 6.28 12.80 44.22
N ASN A 136 6.44 11.52 44.57
CA ASN A 136 7.72 10.89 44.93
C ASN A 136 8.29 9.92 43.88
N ARG A 137 7.65 9.75 42.71
CA ARG A 137 8.22 8.93 41.63
C ARG A 137 9.16 9.77 40.76
N PRO A 138 10.41 9.32 40.53
CA PRO A 138 11.27 10.00 39.58
C PRO A 138 10.63 9.95 38.18
N PRO A 139 10.76 11.02 37.37
CA PRO A 139 10.28 11.01 35.99
C PRO A 139 10.92 9.85 35.24
N LEU A 140 10.11 9.11 34.46
CA LEU A 140 10.56 7.96 33.67
C LEU A 140 11.77 8.37 32.80
N ALA A 141 12.94 7.83 33.13
CA ALA A 141 14.18 8.12 32.45
C ALA A 141 14.19 7.46 31.06
N GLY A 142 14.47 8.26 30.04
CA GLY A 142 14.66 7.81 28.67
C GLY A 142 15.79 6.79 28.56
N ALA A 143 15.52 5.69 27.85
CA ALA A 143 16.56 4.76 27.42
C ALA A 143 17.43 5.45 26.36
N SER A 144 18.70 5.64 26.72
CA SER A 144 19.77 6.30 25.97
C SER A 144 20.21 5.52 24.73
N GLY A 145 20.53 6.23 23.65
CA GLY A 145 21.34 5.68 22.55
C GLY A 145 21.53 6.61 21.34
N GLY A 146 22.52 7.53 21.43
CA GLY A 146 23.30 8.05 20.29
C GLY A 146 22.66 9.01 19.26
N ARG A 147 23.10 10.28 19.24
CA ARG A 147 22.86 11.28 18.17
C ARG A 147 23.79 11.06 16.96
N PRO A 148 23.42 11.58 15.78
CA PRO A 148 24.20 12.67 15.19
C PRO A 148 23.36 13.91 14.85
N ASP A 149 24.07 14.98 14.51
CA ASP A 149 23.72 16.38 14.71
C ASP A 149 22.58 16.95 13.85
N SER A 150 21.83 17.87 14.48
CA SER A 150 20.81 18.68 13.84
C SER A 150 21.41 19.95 13.22
N HIS A 151 21.44 19.99 11.88
CA HIS A 151 21.58 21.26 11.17
C HIS A 151 20.27 22.04 11.25
N ARG A 152 20.27 23.16 11.98
CA ARG A 152 19.24 24.20 11.95
C ARG A 152 19.20 24.83 10.55
N VAL A 153 18.10 24.67 9.82
CA VAL A 153 17.77 25.54 8.68
C VAL A 153 16.80 26.61 9.15
N ARG A 154 17.22 27.87 9.03
CA ARG A 154 16.39 29.06 9.19
C ARG A 154 15.54 29.24 7.93
N THR A 155 14.25 29.52 8.09
CA THR A 155 13.34 29.93 7.02
C THR A 155 13.57 31.40 6.65
N PRO A 156 13.78 31.76 5.36
CA PRO A 156 13.65 33.14 4.90
C PRO A 156 12.23 33.41 4.40
N GLY A 157 11.72 34.60 4.72
CA GLY A 157 10.36 35.05 4.44
C GLY A 157 10.04 35.25 2.95
N MET A 158 8.76 35.09 2.64
CA MET A 158 8.15 35.37 1.34
C MET A 158 8.20 36.87 0.98
N SER A 159 8.51 37.15 -0.29
CA SER A 159 8.10 38.37 -0.99
C SER A 159 7.25 37.97 -2.20
N PRO A 160 6.27 38.80 -2.62
CA PRO A 160 5.26 38.40 -3.58
C PRO A 160 5.77 38.43 -5.03
N ALA A 161 5.16 37.57 -5.86
CA ALA A 161 5.48 37.32 -7.26
C ALA A 161 5.08 38.48 -8.20
N PRO A 162 5.74 38.65 -9.37
CA PRO A 162 5.23 39.49 -10.43
C PRO A 162 4.42 38.71 -11.49
N GLU A 163 3.58 39.48 -12.18
CA GLU A 163 2.55 39.10 -13.14
C GLU A 163 3.01 38.44 -14.44
N THR A 164 2.01 37.80 -15.04
CA THR A 164 1.87 37.07 -16.29
C THR A 164 2.47 37.71 -17.56
N ALA A 165 3.04 36.88 -18.42
CA ALA A 165 3.18 37.14 -19.86
C ALA A 165 2.53 36.00 -20.67
N GLN A 166 1.64 36.34 -21.60
CA GLN A 166 0.91 35.44 -22.51
C GLN A 166 1.84 34.82 -23.59
N PRO A 167 1.52 33.63 -24.14
CA PRO A 167 2.19 33.12 -25.34
C PRO A 167 1.43 33.47 -26.63
N ALA A 168 2.19 33.76 -27.69
CA ALA A 168 1.71 33.94 -29.06
C ALA A 168 1.53 32.59 -29.80
N PRO A 169 0.64 32.49 -30.81
CA PRO A 169 0.32 31.22 -31.47
C PRO A 169 1.23 30.95 -32.67
N GLY A 170 1.74 29.72 -32.78
CA GLY A 170 2.46 29.25 -33.95
C GLY A 170 2.26 27.75 -34.13
N SER A 171 1.35 27.36 -35.02
CA SER A 171 1.22 26.00 -35.51
C SER A 171 2.30 25.71 -36.57
N PRO A 172 2.74 24.46 -36.69
CA PRO A 172 3.00 23.93 -38.02
C PRO A 172 2.26 22.62 -38.32
N LYS A 173 2.02 22.49 -39.63
CA LYS A 173 1.19 21.56 -40.36
C LYS A 173 1.65 20.10 -40.29
N ALA A 174 0.66 19.22 -40.49
CA ALA A 174 0.83 17.82 -40.85
C ALA A 174 1.73 17.64 -42.08
N GLY A 175 2.56 16.59 -42.04
CA GLY A 175 3.33 16.13 -43.19
C GLY A 175 3.96 14.75 -42.95
N GLY A 176 3.51 13.77 -43.74
CA GLY A 176 4.33 12.67 -44.25
C GLY A 176 4.62 11.49 -43.34
N ILE A 177 3.88 10.40 -43.52
CA ILE A 177 4.33 9.04 -43.15
C ILE A 177 5.46 8.68 -44.11
N VAL A 178 6.66 8.45 -43.57
CA VAL A 178 7.77 7.83 -44.29
C VAL A 178 8.15 6.57 -43.51
N ASN A 179 8.00 5.41 -44.15
CA ASN A 179 8.52 4.15 -43.65
C ASN A 179 10.04 4.20 -43.69
N ASP A 180 10.69 4.03 -42.53
CA ASP A 180 12.15 3.87 -42.48
C ASP A 180 12.49 2.57 -41.74
N SER A 181 13.01 1.62 -42.53
CA SER A 181 13.50 0.32 -42.12
C SER A 181 14.77 0.45 -41.28
N ALA A 182 14.90 -0.44 -40.29
CA ALA A 182 16.00 -0.51 -39.34
C ALA A 182 17.40 -0.53 -39.99
N SER A 183 18.31 0.32 -39.51
CA SER A 183 19.70 -0.06 -39.21
C SER A 183 20.43 1.05 -38.42
N ASP A 184 20.93 0.63 -37.25
CA ASP A 184 22.19 1.03 -36.62
C ASP A 184 22.58 2.53 -36.64
N ARG A 185 21.90 3.34 -35.81
CA ARG A 185 22.44 4.61 -35.32
C ARG A 185 22.60 4.57 -33.80
N PRO A 186 23.69 5.13 -33.24
CA PRO A 186 23.85 5.25 -31.79
C PRO A 186 22.67 6.03 -31.21
N ARG A 187 21.99 5.43 -30.23
CA ARG A 187 20.76 5.98 -29.62
C ARG A 187 21.08 7.33 -28.97
N SER A 188 20.33 8.38 -29.31
CA SER A 188 20.47 9.70 -28.71
C SER A 188 20.12 9.66 -27.20
N PRO A 189 20.76 10.49 -26.36
CA PRO A 189 20.55 10.51 -24.90
C PRO A 189 19.16 11.04 -24.48
N ASP A 190 18.40 11.65 -25.39
CA ASP A 190 17.12 12.34 -25.11
C ASP A 190 15.87 11.58 -25.56
N ARG A 191 15.95 10.29 -25.89
CA ARG A 191 14.71 9.52 -26.15
C ARG A 191 13.94 9.40 -24.82
N PRO A 192 12.66 9.83 -24.75
CA PRO A 192 11.88 9.69 -23.52
C PRO A 192 11.88 8.22 -23.10
N ARG A 193 12.26 7.98 -21.84
CA ARG A 193 12.27 6.62 -21.27
C ARG A 193 10.88 6.02 -21.45
N SER A 194 10.82 4.76 -21.89
CA SER A 194 9.54 4.10 -22.11
C SER A 194 8.71 4.10 -20.83
N PRO A 195 7.40 4.36 -20.93
CA PRO A 195 6.55 4.57 -19.77
C PRO A 195 6.46 3.30 -18.92
N VAL A 196 6.13 3.46 -17.64
CA VAL A 196 6.22 2.38 -16.65
C VAL A 196 5.03 2.36 -15.70
N ILE A 197 4.53 1.17 -15.40
CA ILE A 197 3.63 0.96 -14.27
C ILE A 197 4.47 0.57 -13.06
N VAL A 198 4.34 1.30 -11.96
CA VAL A 198 5.05 1.00 -10.71
C VAL A 198 4.05 0.56 -9.66
N LYS A 199 4.16 -0.67 -9.17
CA LYS A 199 3.30 -1.19 -8.11
C LYS A 199 4.03 -1.20 -6.77
N LEU A 200 3.49 -0.50 -5.79
CA LEU A 200 3.91 -0.52 -4.39
C LEU A 200 3.19 -1.67 -3.66
N GLY A 201 3.93 -2.65 -3.16
CA GLY A 201 3.38 -3.75 -2.37
C GLY A 201 2.70 -3.25 -1.09
N GLY A 202 1.52 -3.78 -0.77
CA GLY A 202 0.79 -3.36 0.44
C GLY A 202 1.57 -3.63 1.74
N SER A 203 2.42 -4.65 1.78
CA SER A 203 3.31 -4.94 2.91
C SER A 203 4.50 -3.99 3.02
N LEU A 204 4.84 -3.25 1.97
CA LEU A 204 5.88 -2.22 2.03
C LEU A 204 5.39 -0.93 2.66
N ILE A 205 4.13 -0.57 2.44
CA ILE A 205 3.58 0.73 2.86
C ILE A 205 2.63 0.61 4.07
N THR A 206 2.35 -0.61 4.53
CA THR A 206 1.51 -0.88 5.69
C THR A 206 2.08 -2.00 6.54
N PHE A 207 1.72 -2.01 7.83
CA PHE A 207 2.00 -3.15 8.70
C PHE A 207 0.99 -4.28 8.42
N LYS A 208 1.29 -5.18 7.47
CA LYS A 208 0.36 -6.23 6.98
C LYS A 208 -0.22 -7.11 8.10
N GLN A 209 0.54 -7.36 9.16
CA GLN A 209 0.11 -8.16 10.32
C GLN A 209 -0.68 -7.37 11.37
N SER A 210 -0.81 -6.05 11.21
CA SER A 210 -1.60 -5.27 12.15
C SER A 210 -3.05 -5.74 12.13
N PRO A 211 -3.68 -5.97 13.30
CA PRO A 211 -5.09 -6.35 13.36
C PRO A 211 -6.00 -5.23 12.81
N VAL A 212 -5.48 -4.02 12.70
CA VAL A 212 -6.21 -2.83 12.28
C VAL A 212 -5.50 -2.15 11.11
N PRO A 213 -6.20 -1.37 10.27
CA PRO A 213 -5.56 -0.63 9.19
C PRO A 213 -4.49 0.34 9.73
N ARG A 214 -3.22 0.09 9.37
CA ARG A 214 -2.05 0.84 9.87
C ARG A 214 -1.00 1.03 8.78
N VAL A 215 -0.68 2.28 8.50
CA VAL A 215 0.35 2.71 7.53
C VAL A 215 1.74 2.63 8.18
N ASP A 216 2.75 2.28 7.38
CA ASP A 216 4.15 2.46 7.73
C ASP A 216 4.65 3.78 7.12
N PHE A 217 4.54 4.88 7.89
CA PHE A 217 4.87 6.23 7.41
C PHE A 217 6.35 6.40 7.10
N ASP A 218 7.22 5.78 7.88
CA ASP A 218 8.66 5.87 7.70
C ASP A 218 9.06 5.22 6.38
N GLN A 219 8.56 4.01 6.13
CA GLN A 219 8.83 3.29 4.90
C GLN A 219 8.17 3.95 3.68
N LEU A 220 6.91 4.41 3.80
CA LEU A 220 6.22 5.13 2.75
C LEU A 220 6.96 6.42 2.35
N GLY A 221 7.43 7.20 3.32
CA GLY A 221 8.19 8.43 3.07
C GLY A 221 9.55 8.17 2.41
N LYS A 222 10.26 7.10 2.81
CA LYS A 222 11.51 6.67 2.14
C LYS A 222 11.23 6.27 0.69
N LEU A 223 10.20 5.46 0.46
CA LEU A 223 9.81 5.00 -0.86
C LEU A 223 9.39 6.16 -1.77
N ALA A 224 8.64 7.13 -1.25
CA ALA A 224 8.23 8.32 -1.99
C ALA A 224 9.44 9.14 -2.48
N ARG A 225 10.43 9.40 -1.60
CA ARG A 225 11.67 10.10 -1.98
C ARG A 225 12.49 9.30 -2.99
N LEU A 226 12.56 7.98 -2.83
CA LEU A 226 13.25 7.10 -3.78
C LEU A 226 12.62 7.15 -5.17
N LEU A 227 11.29 7.14 -5.25
CA LEU A 227 10.55 7.30 -6.51
C LEU A 227 10.77 8.70 -7.10
N ALA A 228 10.68 9.77 -6.31
CA ALA A 228 10.95 11.13 -6.78
C ALA A 228 12.35 11.29 -7.39
N ALA A 229 13.36 10.66 -6.78
CA ALA A 229 14.73 10.69 -7.28
C ALA A 229 14.91 9.93 -8.60
N ASN A 230 14.23 8.80 -8.80
CA ASN A 230 14.54 7.84 -9.86
C ASN A 230 13.49 7.71 -10.97
N LEU A 231 12.25 8.12 -10.74
CA LEU A 231 11.16 8.02 -11.71
C LEU A 231 11.29 9.15 -12.75
N LYS A 232 11.92 8.82 -13.88
CA LYS A 232 12.17 9.76 -15.00
C LYS A 232 11.31 9.51 -16.24
N ALA A 233 10.54 8.43 -16.25
CA ALA A 233 9.62 8.08 -17.33
C ALA A 233 8.19 8.49 -16.97
N PRO A 234 7.29 8.73 -17.96
CA PRO A 234 5.87 8.79 -17.69
C PRO A 234 5.41 7.53 -16.97
N ALA A 235 4.61 7.68 -15.92
CA ALA A 235 4.33 6.59 -15.01
C ALA A 235 2.89 6.57 -14.55
N VAL A 236 2.42 5.36 -14.24
CA VAL A 236 1.22 5.11 -13.44
C VAL A 236 1.67 4.37 -12.19
N ILE A 237 1.27 4.83 -11.02
CA ILE A 237 1.57 4.19 -9.75
C ILE A 237 0.35 3.39 -9.30
N LEU A 238 0.58 2.17 -8.85
CA LEU A 238 -0.39 1.31 -8.18
C LEU A 238 0.06 1.08 -6.75
N HIS A 239 -0.86 0.93 -5.80
CA HIS A 239 -0.50 0.36 -4.50
C HIS A 239 -1.43 -0.78 -4.06
N GLY A 240 -0.88 -1.72 -3.30
CA GLY A 240 -1.64 -2.76 -2.63
C GLY A 240 -2.42 -2.22 -1.44
N ALA A 241 -3.49 -2.92 -1.06
CA ALA A 241 -4.36 -2.51 0.05
C ALA A 241 -3.75 -2.80 1.44
N GLY A 242 -2.82 -3.76 1.56
CA GLY A 242 -2.16 -4.05 2.83
C GLY A 242 -3.14 -4.32 3.99
N SER A 243 -2.87 -3.78 5.17
CA SER A 243 -3.75 -3.88 6.35
C SER A 243 -5.11 -3.17 6.17
N PHE A 244 -5.28 -2.32 5.15
CA PHE A 244 -6.54 -1.64 4.82
C PHE A 244 -7.49 -2.50 3.96
N GLY A 245 -6.99 -3.61 3.40
CA GLY A 245 -7.78 -4.54 2.59
C GLY A 245 -7.89 -5.93 3.21
N HIS A 246 -6.77 -6.64 3.33
CA HIS A 246 -6.77 -8.07 3.67
C HIS A 246 -7.48 -8.38 5.01
N GLY A 247 -7.12 -7.66 6.08
CA GLY A 247 -7.73 -7.83 7.39
C GLY A 247 -9.23 -7.53 7.40
N PRO A 248 -9.67 -6.32 6.97
CA PRO A 248 -11.08 -5.96 6.87
C PRO A 248 -11.92 -6.92 6.02
N VAL A 249 -11.42 -7.32 4.83
CA VAL A 249 -12.11 -8.28 3.95
C VAL A 249 -12.29 -9.64 4.62
N ALA A 250 -11.23 -10.17 5.23
CA ALA A 250 -11.27 -11.47 5.90
C ALA A 250 -12.21 -11.45 7.11
N ARG A 251 -12.13 -10.43 7.97
CA ARG A 251 -12.98 -10.31 9.16
C ARG A 251 -14.45 -10.15 8.83
N ALA A 252 -14.77 -9.38 7.79
CA ALA A 252 -16.16 -9.18 7.37
C ALA A 252 -16.72 -10.40 6.59
N GLY A 253 -15.87 -11.34 6.17
CA GLY A 253 -16.28 -12.53 5.42
C GLY A 253 -16.96 -12.22 4.08
N VAL A 254 -16.75 -11.02 3.53
CA VAL A 254 -17.57 -10.48 2.43
C VAL A 254 -17.47 -11.25 1.12
N LEU A 255 -16.40 -12.02 0.93
CA LEU A 255 -16.20 -12.89 -0.24
C LEU A 255 -16.94 -14.24 -0.14
N ALA A 256 -17.33 -14.65 1.08
CA ALA A 256 -17.89 -15.98 1.34
C ALA A 256 -19.39 -15.95 1.71
N ARG A 257 -20.02 -14.77 1.75
CA ARG A 257 -21.44 -14.62 2.09
C ARG A 257 -22.23 -13.89 1.00
N ALA A 258 -23.55 -14.05 1.03
CA ALA A 258 -24.46 -13.38 0.12
C ALA A 258 -24.47 -11.85 0.34
N LEU A 259 -24.86 -11.09 -0.69
CA LEU A 259 -24.94 -9.64 -0.64
C LEU A 259 -26.23 -9.15 0.04
N ASP A 260 -26.30 -9.32 1.35
CA ASP A 260 -27.33 -8.73 2.22
C ASP A 260 -26.98 -7.27 2.61
N ASP A 261 -27.82 -6.63 3.43
CA ASP A 261 -27.62 -5.23 3.82
C ASP A 261 -26.36 -5.00 4.67
N ASP A 262 -25.95 -5.97 5.47
CA ASP A 262 -24.71 -5.90 6.24
C ASP A 262 -23.49 -6.05 5.33
N ALA A 263 -23.53 -7.00 4.38
CA ALA A 263 -22.51 -7.16 3.37
C ALA A 263 -22.36 -5.88 2.53
N ARG A 264 -23.46 -5.24 2.12
CA ARG A 264 -23.43 -3.94 1.40
C ARG A 264 -22.72 -2.86 2.22
N ARG A 265 -23.03 -2.75 3.52
CA ARG A 265 -22.35 -1.79 4.42
C ARG A 265 -20.86 -2.09 4.53
N ASP A 266 -20.49 -3.36 4.68
CA ASP A 266 -19.09 -3.76 4.84
C ASP A 266 -18.28 -3.56 3.56
N TRP A 267 -18.85 -3.87 2.38
CA TRP A 267 -18.23 -3.54 1.10
C TRP A 267 -17.95 -2.04 0.95
N GLY A 268 -18.93 -1.19 1.31
CA GLY A 268 -18.75 0.27 1.30
C GLY A 268 -17.65 0.75 2.26
N ARG A 269 -17.58 0.16 3.47
CA ARG A 269 -16.53 0.47 4.46
C ARG A 269 -15.15 0.03 3.98
N ILE A 270 -15.03 -1.17 3.41
CA ILE A 270 -13.78 -1.71 2.87
C ILE A 270 -13.28 -0.84 1.71
N SER A 271 -14.18 -0.41 0.82
CA SER A 271 -13.83 0.51 -0.27
C SER A 271 -13.34 1.86 0.27
N SER A 272 -14.00 2.39 1.30
CA SER A 272 -13.62 3.66 1.94
C SER A 272 -12.24 3.58 2.61
N LEU A 273 -11.91 2.47 3.27
CA LEU A 273 -10.58 2.24 3.86
C LEU A 273 -9.47 2.25 2.79
N GLN A 274 -9.71 1.65 1.63
CA GLN A 274 -8.72 1.61 0.55
C GLN A 274 -8.54 2.99 -0.10
N TYR A 275 -9.63 3.77 -0.23
CA TYR A 275 -9.56 5.18 -0.63
C TYR A 275 -8.77 6.01 0.38
N GLN A 276 -8.95 5.80 1.69
CA GLN A 276 -8.16 6.48 2.72
C GLN A 276 -6.67 6.19 2.57
N LEU A 277 -6.28 4.91 2.39
CA LEU A 277 -4.87 4.58 2.13
C LEU A 277 -4.32 5.28 0.88
N SER A 278 -5.12 5.35 -0.18
CA SER A 278 -4.73 6.04 -1.42
C SER A 278 -4.50 7.53 -1.23
N ALA A 279 -5.37 8.21 -0.48
CA ALA A 279 -5.17 9.62 -0.13
C ALA A 279 -3.83 9.82 0.59
N ILE A 280 -3.53 8.96 1.57
CA ILE A 280 -2.28 8.99 2.35
C ILE A 280 -1.05 8.76 1.45
N VAL A 281 -1.13 7.78 0.55
CA VAL A 281 -0.04 7.50 -0.40
C VAL A 281 0.16 8.68 -1.35
N CYS A 282 -0.91 9.29 -1.85
CA CYS A 282 -0.82 10.46 -2.72
C CYS A 282 -0.19 11.65 -2.01
N GLU A 283 -0.59 11.94 -0.76
CA GLU A 283 0.01 13.00 0.05
C GLU A 283 1.52 12.76 0.22
N ALA A 284 1.94 11.56 0.62
CA ALA A 284 3.36 11.25 0.80
C ALA A 284 4.19 11.38 -0.50
N LEU A 285 3.62 11.01 -1.65
CA LEU A 285 4.26 11.17 -2.95
C LEU A 285 4.34 12.65 -3.37
N ALA A 286 3.27 13.42 -3.13
CA ALA A 286 3.22 14.85 -3.40
C ALA A 286 4.21 15.63 -2.53
N ASP A 287 4.32 15.30 -1.23
CA ASP A 287 5.29 15.88 -0.30
C ASP A 287 6.74 15.60 -0.73
N ALA A 288 6.98 14.48 -1.43
CA ALA A 288 8.26 14.16 -2.03
C ALA A 288 8.51 14.87 -3.38
N GLY A 289 7.54 15.64 -3.88
CA GLY A 289 7.65 16.44 -5.11
C GLY A 289 7.13 15.76 -6.38
N LEU A 290 6.41 14.64 -6.27
CA LEU A 290 5.79 13.98 -7.44
C LEU A 290 4.41 14.58 -7.74
N PRO A 291 4.09 14.94 -9.00
CA PRO A 291 2.79 15.50 -9.38
C PRO A 291 1.74 14.39 -9.49
N VAL A 292 1.32 13.81 -8.37
CA VAL A 292 0.39 12.67 -8.36
C VAL A 292 -1.08 13.09 -8.41
N PHE A 293 -1.93 12.22 -8.99
CA PHE A 293 -3.38 12.40 -9.01
C PHE A 293 -4.10 11.06 -8.76
N PRO A 294 -5.01 10.96 -7.77
CA PRO A 294 -5.66 9.69 -7.41
C PRO A 294 -6.77 9.30 -8.39
N PHE A 295 -6.89 7.99 -8.66
CA PHE A 295 -7.94 7.39 -9.48
C PHE A 295 -8.51 6.14 -8.82
N GLN A 296 -9.84 6.02 -8.80
CA GLN A 296 -10.53 4.82 -8.33
C GLN A 296 -10.66 3.80 -9.47
N ALA A 297 -9.90 2.72 -9.41
CA ALA A 297 -9.89 1.69 -10.47
C ALA A 297 -11.29 1.11 -10.73
N SER A 298 -12.11 0.89 -9.70
CA SER A 298 -13.46 0.32 -9.85
C SER A 298 -14.46 1.21 -10.58
N ALA A 299 -14.12 2.46 -10.87
CA ALA A 299 -14.92 3.35 -11.72
C ALA A 299 -14.55 3.25 -13.21
N MET A 300 -13.49 2.51 -13.55
CA MET A 300 -12.90 2.44 -14.90
C MET A 300 -13.08 1.07 -15.56
N GLY A 301 -13.70 0.12 -14.86
CA GLY A 301 -13.78 -1.26 -15.29
C GLY A 301 -14.47 -2.16 -14.29
N HIS A 302 -14.52 -3.44 -14.61
CA HIS A 302 -15.22 -4.47 -13.84
C HIS A 302 -14.42 -5.77 -13.81
N LEU A 303 -14.88 -6.73 -13.01
CA LEU A 303 -14.29 -8.06 -12.93
C LEU A 303 -14.94 -9.03 -13.92
N GLU A 304 -14.12 -9.73 -14.70
CA GLU A 304 -14.51 -10.87 -15.55
C GLU A 304 -13.57 -12.05 -15.30
N GLY A 305 -14.12 -13.21 -14.94
CA GLY A 305 -13.30 -14.39 -14.65
C GLY A 305 -12.25 -14.17 -13.54
N GLY A 306 -12.50 -13.26 -12.61
CA GLY A 306 -11.55 -12.87 -11.55
C GLY A 306 -10.43 -11.94 -12.00
N ARG A 307 -10.42 -11.48 -13.26
CA ARG A 307 -9.48 -10.46 -13.77
C ARG A 307 -10.17 -9.13 -13.91
N PHE A 308 -9.41 -8.05 -13.77
CA PHE A 308 -9.91 -6.71 -14.00
C PHE A 308 -9.87 -6.37 -15.49
N VAL A 309 -11.00 -5.93 -16.03
CA VAL A 309 -11.16 -5.49 -17.42
C VAL A 309 -11.42 -4.00 -17.41
N ILE A 310 -10.55 -3.24 -18.08
CA ILE A 310 -10.69 -1.78 -18.23
C ILE A 310 -11.67 -1.51 -19.36
N THR A 311 -12.70 -0.71 -19.09
CA THR A 311 -13.70 -0.27 -20.08
C THR A 311 -13.54 1.19 -20.47
N ASP A 312 -13.00 2.02 -19.57
CA ASP A 312 -12.69 3.43 -19.84
C ASP A 312 -11.34 3.81 -19.23
N ILE A 313 -10.50 4.45 -20.05
CA ILE A 313 -9.15 4.90 -19.69
C ILE A 313 -8.93 6.38 -20.01
N ASP A 314 -9.94 7.09 -20.53
CA ASP A 314 -9.81 8.45 -21.05
C ASP A 314 -9.36 9.43 -19.96
N ALA A 315 -9.98 9.37 -18.79
CA ALA A 315 -9.62 10.23 -17.66
C ALA A 315 -8.15 10.05 -17.23
N LEU A 316 -7.66 8.81 -17.24
CA LEU A 316 -6.27 8.49 -16.90
C LEU A 316 -5.31 9.00 -17.98
N ARG A 317 -5.67 8.86 -19.26
CA ARG A 317 -4.89 9.42 -20.39
C ARG A 317 -4.81 10.94 -20.32
N ARG A 318 -5.91 11.63 -19.99
CA ARG A 318 -5.92 13.09 -19.80
C ARG A 318 -5.02 13.54 -18.66
N ALA A 319 -5.01 12.84 -17.54
CA ALA A 319 -4.10 13.16 -16.43
C ALA A 319 -2.63 13.02 -16.84
N LEU A 320 -2.27 11.95 -17.54
CA LEU A 320 -0.91 11.78 -18.07
C LEU A 320 -0.52 12.90 -19.04
N LEU A 321 -1.42 13.28 -19.95
CA LEU A 321 -1.21 14.39 -20.89
C LEU A 321 -1.05 15.74 -20.18
N ALA A 322 -1.73 15.92 -19.05
CA ALA A 322 -1.61 17.11 -18.20
C ALA A 322 -0.35 17.10 -17.30
N GLY A 323 0.49 16.06 -17.38
CA GLY A 323 1.72 15.95 -16.61
C GLY A 323 1.56 15.37 -15.20
N PHE A 324 0.39 14.82 -14.87
CA PHE A 324 0.19 14.10 -13.62
C PHE A 324 0.70 12.65 -13.73
N ILE A 325 1.03 12.08 -12.57
CA ILE A 325 1.26 10.65 -12.35
C ILE A 325 -0.02 10.07 -11.73
N PRO A 326 -0.84 9.32 -12.49
CA PRO A 326 -2.02 8.67 -11.95
C PRO A 326 -1.65 7.67 -10.86
N VAL A 327 -2.36 7.70 -9.73
CA VAL A 327 -2.22 6.76 -8.62
C VAL A 327 -3.50 5.95 -8.46
N LEU A 328 -3.40 4.64 -8.68
CA LEU A 328 -4.49 3.68 -8.56
C LEU A 328 -4.18 2.69 -7.44
N TYR A 329 -5.17 1.90 -7.05
CA TYR A 329 -5.04 0.97 -5.94
C TYR A 329 -5.93 -0.23 -6.12
N GLY A 330 -5.54 -1.36 -5.51
CA GLY A 330 -6.44 -2.50 -5.39
C GLY A 330 -7.71 -2.07 -4.67
N THR A 331 -8.88 -2.52 -5.13
CA THR A 331 -10.19 -2.02 -4.68
C THR A 331 -11.27 -3.11 -4.80
N PRO A 332 -12.33 -3.08 -3.95
CA PRO A 332 -13.59 -3.71 -4.28
C PRO A 332 -14.07 -3.31 -5.66
N CYS A 333 -14.58 -4.26 -6.42
CA CYS A 333 -15.03 -4.05 -7.79
C CYS A 333 -16.20 -4.99 -8.10
N PHE A 334 -17.14 -4.52 -8.91
CA PHE A 334 -18.28 -5.33 -9.35
C PHE A 334 -17.86 -6.24 -10.50
N SER A 335 -18.45 -7.44 -10.54
CA SER A 335 -18.39 -8.29 -11.73
C SER A 335 -19.60 -8.03 -12.63
N GLY A 336 -19.71 -8.77 -13.74
CA GLY A 336 -20.94 -8.77 -14.55
C GLY A 336 -22.19 -9.18 -13.76
N ASP A 337 -22.05 -9.91 -12.66
CA ASP A 337 -23.10 -10.13 -11.67
C ASP A 337 -22.96 -9.10 -10.52
N PRO A 338 -23.84 -8.09 -10.44
CA PRO A 338 -23.74 -7.04 -9.41
C PRO A 338 -24.03 -7.57 -7.99
N THR A 339 -24.57 -8.78 -7.86
CA THR A 339 -24.78 -9.43 -6.56
C THR A 339 -23.53 -10.13 -6.03
N ARG A 340 -22.47 -10.20 -6.85
CA ARG A 340 -21.18 -10.84 -6.53
C ARG A 340 -20.02 -9.87 -6.75
N PRO A 341 -19.86 -8.86 -5.89
CA PRO A 341 -18.65 -8.04 -5.87
C PRO A 341 -17.42 -8.90 -5.52
N GLY A 342 -16.27 -8.49 -6.03
CA GLY A 342 -14.98 -9.12 -5.78
C GLY A 342 -13.89 -8.09 -5.49
N ILE A 343 -12.64 -8.53 -5.53
CA ILE A 343 -11.46 -7.69 -5.31
C ILE A 343 -10.67 -7.61 -6.61
N ALA A 344 -10.48 -6.40 -7.13
CA ALA A 344 -9.47 -6.11 -8.14
C ALA A 344 -8.15 -5.86 -7.40
N SER A 345 -7.26 -6.85 -7.36
CA SER A 345 -5.97 -6.66 -6.68
C SER A 345 -5.03 -5.80 -7.52
N GLY A 346 -4.04 -5.15 -6.89
CA GLY A 346 -3.01 -4.45 -7.65
C GLY A 346 -2.24 -5.37 -8.61
N ASP A 347 -2.18 -6.68 -8.35
CA ASP A 347 -1.53 -7.67 -9.25
C ASP A 347 -2.43 -8.01 -10.46
N ASP A 348 -3.73 -7.72 -10.39
CA ASP A 348 -4.66 -7.79 -11.54
C ASP A 348 -4.66 -6.48 -12.32
N LEU A 349 -4.59 -5.35 -11.61
CA LEU A 349 -4.63 -4.03 -12.20
C LEU A 349 -3.38 -3.71 -13.03
N ALA A 350 -2.18 -4.11 -12.57
CA ALA A 350 -0.94 -3.78 -13.27
C ALA A 350 -0.86 -4.37 -14.68
N PRO A 351 -1.11 -5.68 -14.89
CA PRO A 351 -1.17 -6.26 -16.22
C PRO A 351 -2.28 -5.67 -17.09
N ALA A 352 -3.49 -5.47 -16.54
CA ALA A 352 -4.62 -4.90 -17.27
C ALA A 352 -4.32 -3.47 -17.77
N LEU A 353 -3.74 -2.63 -16.92
CA LEU A 353 -3.31 -1.28 -17.29
C LEU A 353 -2.20 -1.30 -18.33
N ALA A 354 -1.24 -2.23 -18.21
CA ALA A 354 -0.13 -2.34 -19.16
C ALA A 354 -0.66 -2.58 -20.58
N LEU A 355 -1.56 -3.55 -20.73
CA LEU A 355 -2.19 -3.87 -22.01
C LEU A 355 -3.06 -2.71 -22.52
N ALA A 356 -3.95 -2.15 -21.69
CA ALA A 356 -4.86 -1.07 -22.10
C ALA A 356 -4.13 0.24 -22.49
N MET A 357 -2.95 0.47 -21.91
CA MET A 357 -2.11 1.64 -22.16
C MET A 357 -1.02 1.40 -23.22
N GLY A 358 -0.80 0.16 -23.63
CA GLY A 358 0.33 -0.22 -24.50
C GLY A 358 1.69 0.00 -23.83
N TYR A 359 1.78 -0.18 -22.51
CA TYR A 359 3.04 -0.03 -21.77
C TYR A 359 3.75 -1.37 -21.71
N SER A 360 5.05 -1.37 -22.04
CA SER A 360 5.88 -2.57 -22.07
C SER A 360 6.63 -2.86 -20.76
N ARG A 361 6.40 -2.08 -19.70
CA ARG A 361 7.16 -2.15 -18.46
C ARG A 361 6.30 -2.09 -17.21
N ILE A 362 6.48 -3.07 -16.33
CA ILE A 362 5.87 -3.10 -15.00
C ILE A 362 6.97 -3.32 -13.95
N VAL A 363 6.99 -2.52 -12.88
CA VAL A 363 7.92 -2.68 -11.75
C VAL A 363 7.11 -2.94 -10.49
N HIS A 364 7.18 -4.16 -9.96
CA HIS A 364 6.60 -4.56 -8.69
C HIS A 364 7.63 -4.37 -7.57
N LEU A 365 7.37 -3.40 -6.71
CA LEU A 365 8.12 -3.19 -5.47
C LEU A 365 7.45 -4.04 -4.37
N THR A 366 8.20 -4.98 -3.80
CA THR A 366 7.73 -5.91 -2.78
C THR A 366 8.68 -5.93 -1.58
N ASP A 367 8.35 -6.68 -0.54
CA ASP A 367 9.16 -6.89 0.68
C ASP A 367 10.16 -8.05 0.59
N VAL A 368 10.48 -8.48 -0.63
CA VAL A 368 11.45 -9.55 -0.92
C VAL A 368 12.32 -9.15 -2.11
N ALA A 369 13.53 -9.69 -2.19
CA ALA A 369 14.51 -9.34 -3.24
C ALA A 369 14.06 -9.74 -4.66
N GLY A 370 13.19 -10.74 -4.77
CA GLY A 370 12.62 -11.24 -6.01
C GLY A 370 11.85 -12.52 -5.76
N VAL A 371 11.68 -13.34 -6.80
CA VAL A 371 11.20 -14.72 -6.69
C VAL A 371 12.38 -15.59 -6.25
N HIS A 372 12.21 -16.36 -5.18
CA HIS A 372 13.25 -17.24 -4.66
C HIS A 372 13.06 -18.67 -5.13
N ALA A 373 14.16 -19.42 -5.23
CA ALA A 373 14.13 -20.84 -5.55
C ALA A 373 13.37 -21.67 -4.50
N GLU A 374 13.33 -21.21 -3.24
CA GLU A 374 12.61 -21.82 -2.11
C GLU A 374 12.09 -20.71 -1.19
N ASP A 375 11.11 -21.00 -0.31
CA ASP A 375 10.49 -19.99 0.57
C ASP A 375 11.54 -19.32 1.45
N PRO A 376 11.86 -18.03 1.24
CA PRO A 376 12.94 -17.36 1.95
C PRO A 376 12.62 -17.18 3.44
N ARG A 377 11.35 -17.35 3.85
CA ARG A 377 10.98 -17.40 5.27
C ARG A 377 11.39 -18.70 5.95
N LYS A 378 11.53 -19.78 5.17
CA LYS A 378 11.97 -21.10 5.65
C LYS A 378 13.44 -21.33 5.38
N ASN A 379 13.94 -20.87 4.23
CA ASN A 379 15.33 -20.92 3.83
C ASN A 379 15.83 -19.52 3.43
N PRO A 380 16.35 -18.72 4.37
CA PRO A 380 16.85 -17.38 4.08
C PRO A 380 18.02 -17.33 3.08
N ALA A 381 18.70 -18.46 2.84
CA ALA A 381 19.79 -18.56 1.87
C ALA A 381 19.31 -18.90 0.44
N ALA A 382 18.00 -19.07 0.23
CA ALA A 382 17.44 -19.40 -1.07
C ALA A 382 17.80 -18.30 -2.09
N PRO A 383 18.46 -18.64 -3.21
CA PRO A 383 18.88 -17.66 -4.20
C PRO A 383 17.67 -17.04 -4.90
N VAL A 384 17.80 -15.76 -5.27
CA VAL A 384 16.84 -15.06 -6.13
C VAL A 384 17.00 -15.56 -7.56
N ILE A 385 15.88 -15.86 -8.21
CA ILE A 385 15.83 -16.22 -9.61
C ILE A 385 15.92 -14.93 -10.43
N PRO A 386 16.96 -14.71 -11.24
CA PRO A 386 17.15 -13.44 -11.92
C PRO A 386 16.20 -13.27 -13.12
N TRP A 387 15.82 -14.38 -13.77
CA TRP A 387 15.01 -14.37 -14.99
C TRP A 387 14.00 -15.51 -15.00
N ILE A 388 12.75 -15.18 -15.35
CA ILE A 388 11.66 -16.14 -15.55
C ILE A 388 11.04 -15.86 -16.93
N THR A 389 10.97 -16.90 -17.77
CA THR A 389 10.31 -16.87 -19.08
C THR A 389 9.24 -17.95 -19.16
N ALA A 390 8.27 -17.78 -20.06
CA ALA A 390 7.41 -18.89 -20.44
C ALA A 390 8.27 -19.96 -21.12
N ALA A 391 7.95 -21.24 -20.90
CA ALA A 391 8.54 -22.32 -21.69
C ALA A 391 7.84 -22.37 -23.05
N ASP A 392 8.59 -22.54 -24.13
CA ASP A 392 8.01 -22.85 -25.43
C ASP A 392 7.46 -24.29 -25.39
N ASP A 393 6.18 -24.48 -25.69
CA ASP A 393 5.54 -25.81 -25.80
C ASP A 393 6.08 -26.65 -26.98
N SER A 394 7.04 -26.14 -27.75
CA SER A 394 7.69 -26.89 -28.84
C SER A 394 8.72 -27.88 -28.30
N THR A 395 8.26 -29.07 -27.94
CA THR A 395 9.14 -30.22 -27.69
C THR A 395 9.71 -30.77 -29.01
N ASP A 396 10.73 -30.12 -29.56
CA ASP A 396 11.73 -30.82 -30.39
C ASP A 396 12.78 -31.43 -29.45
N LEU A 397 12.44 -32.58 -28.86
CA LEU A 397 13.42 -33.42 -28.19
C LEU A 397 14.30 -34.10 -29.26
N PRO A 398 15.64 -33.99 -29.22
CA PRO A 398 16.49 -34.83 -30.04
C PRO A 398 16.28 -36.31 -29.65
N PRO A 399 16.34 -37.26 -30.61
CA PRO A 399 16.07 -38.66 -30.32
C PRO A 399 17.10 -39.19 -29.31
N SER A 400 16.66 -39.51 -28.10
CA SER A 400 17.50 -40.15 -27.10
C SER A 400 17.75 -41.60 -27.52
N SER A 401 18.97 -41.89 -27.97
CA SER A 401 19.51 -43.24 -28.01
C SER A 401 19.64 -43.77 -26.58
N GLY A 402 18.78 -44.70 -26.18
CA GLY A 402 18.85 -45.30 -24.86
C GLY A 402 17.73 -46.30 -24.64
N SER A 403 17.99 -47.55 -24.98
CA SER A 403 17.09 -48.68 -24.77
C SER A 403 16.75 -48.85 -23.29
N CYS A 404 15.47 -48.94 -22.96
CA CYS A 404 14.93 -49.83 -21.92
C CYS A 404 13.41 -49.91 -22.05
N ARG A 405 12.90 -51.06 -22.52
CA ARG A 405 11.47 -51.40 -22.44
C ARG A 405 11.11 -51.69 -20.98
N PRO A 406 9.89 -51.31 -20.56
CA PRO A 406 9.09 -52.22 -19.76
C PRO A 406 7.73 -52.50 -20.41
N THR A 407 7.34 -53.77 -20.29
CA THR A 407 6.11 -54.42 -20.70
C THR A 407 4.95 -54.12 -19.73
N GLY A 408 3.76 -53.78 -20.22
CA GLY A 408 2.51 -53.74 -19.44
C GLY A 408 1.39 -52.97 -20.16
N PRO A 409 0.10 -53.37 -20.04
CA PRO A 409 -0.83 -53.30 -21.16
C PRO A 409 -1.51 -51.94 -21.35
N THR A 410 -1.64 -51.57 -22.62
CA THR A 410 -2.47 -50.50 -23.13
C THR A 410 -3.95 -50.85 -22.95
N VAL A 411 -4.72 -50.01 -22.25
CA VAL A 411 -6.18 -50.00 -22.34
C VAL A 411 -6.58 -48.68 -22.96
N GLY A 412 -6.98 -48.73 -24.23
CA GLY A 412 -7.54 -47.59 -24.94
C GLY A 412 -8.95 -47.29 -24.47
N TRP A 413 -9.29 -46.00 -24.38
CA TRP A 413 -10.66 -45.57 -24.20
C TRP A 413 -10.99 -44.42 -25.17
N THR A 414 -11.90 -44.73 -26.09
CA THR A 414 -12.62 -43.79 -26.97
C THR A 414 -13.86 -43.27 -26.24
N PRO A 415 -14.22 -41.97 -26.36
CA PRO A 415 -15.38 -41.42 -25.65
C PRO A 415 -16.69 -41.71 -26.41
N PRO A 416 -17.82 -42.00 -25.73
CA PRO A 416 -19.12 -41.90 -26.34
C PRO A 416 -19.84 -40.58 -25.98
N SER A 417 -20.66 -40.17 -26.94
CA SER A 417 -21.52 -38.99 -26.98
C SER A 417 -22.65 -38.98 -25.95
N PHE A 418 -23.10 -37.76 -25.61
CA PHE A 418 -24.25 -37.45 -24.77
C PHE A 418 -25.59 -37.95 -25.35
N ALA A 419 -26.40 -38.62 -24.51
CA ALA A 419 -27.87 -38.55 -24.52
C ALA A 419 -28.48 -39.06 -23.20
N ASP A 420 -29.38 -38.23 -22.64
CA ASP A 420 -30.53 -38.46 -21.74
C ASP A 420 -30.47 -39.19 -20.38
N ALA A 421 -30.74 -38.37 -19.35
CA ALA A 421 -31.82 -38.42 -18.36
C ALA A 421 -31.99 -39.59 -17.35
N SER A 422 -32.00 -39.16 -16.08
CA SER A 422 -32.80 -39.64 -14.93
C SER A 422 -32.36 -40.90 -14.17
N SER A 423 -31.90 -40.71 -12.94
CA SER A 423 -32.44 -41.30 -11.69
C SER A 423 -31.43 -41.20 -10.53
N ARG A 424 -31.92 -41.43 -9.31
CA ARG A 424 -31.44 -40.95 -8.02
C ARG A 424 -30.18 -41.66 -7.50
N GLY A 425 -29.38 -40.94 -6.71
CA GLY A 425 -28.48 -41.54 -5.72
C GLY A 425 -27.24 -40.68 -5.41
N ALA A 426 -27.26 -39.95 -4.28
CA ALA A 426 -26.03 -39.59 -3.56
C ALA A 426 -25.63 -40.81 -2.70
N PRO A 427 -24.34 -41.10 -2.41
CA PRO A 427 -23.41 -40.14 -1.82
C PRO A 427 -21.92 -40.23 -2.24
N THR A 428 -21.18 -39.20 -1.80
CA THR A 428 -19.73 -39.15 -1.53
C THR A 428 -18.76 -39.51 -2.64
N ASP A 429 -18.23 -38.49 -3.31
CA ASP A 429 -16.79 -38.38 -3.58
C ASP A 429 -16.42 -36.91 -3.85
N ALA A 430 -15.36 -36.45 -3.18
CA ALA A 430 -14.81 -35.11 -3.35
C ALA A 430 -14.18 -34.97 -4.75
N PRO A 431 -14.30 -33.81 -5.44
CA PRO A 431 -13.68 -33.66 -6.75
C PRO A 431 -12.15 -33.65 -6.60
N PRO A 432 -11.42 -34.26 -7.57
CA PRO A 432 -9.96 -34.26 -7.56
C PRO A 432 -9.44 -32.82 -7.67
N ARG A 433 -8.44 -32.49 -6.84
CA ARG A 433 -7.70 -31.22 -6.95
C ARG A 433 -6.96 -31.19 -8.29
N PRO A 434 -7.03 -30.12 -9.08
CA PRO A 434 -6.15 -29.97 -10.23
C PRO A 434 -4.72 -29.80 -9.73
N SER A 435 -3.84 -30.71 -10.14
CA SER A 435 -2.39 -30.55 -10.03
C SER A 435 -1.91 -29.77 -11.26
N ASP A 436 -2.21 -28.47 -11.28
CA ASP A 436 -1.63 -27.56 -12.26
C ASP A 436 -0.21 -27.20 -11.82
N GLY A 437 0.72 -28.13 -12.00
CA GLY A 437 2.15 -27.85 -11.88
C GLY A 437 2.58 -26.95 -13.04
N LEU A 438 2.87 -25.69 -12.75
CA LEU A 438 3.41 -24.74 -13.73
C LEU A 438 4.90 -25.08 -13.96
N THR A 439 5.27 -25.58 -15.14
CA THR A 439 6.68 -25.84 -15.49
C THR A 439 7.34 -24.51 -15.90
N LEU A 440 8.15 -23.93 -15.02
CA LEU A 440 8.91 -22.70 -15.28
C LEU A 440 10.30 -23.04 -15.82
N MET A 441 10.68 -22.46 -16.95
CA MET A 441 12.04 -22.57 -17.46
C MET A 441 12.90 -21.47 -16.81
N VAL A 442 13.78 -21.87 -15.89
CA VAL A 442 14.76 -20.98 -15.27
C VAL A 442 16.02 -20.97 -16.15
N THR A 443 16.48 -19.80 -16.59
CA THR A 443 17.79 -19.69 -17.26
C THR A 443 18.73 -18.79 -16.45
N SER A 444 19.86 -19.36 -16.02
CA SER A 444 20.92 -18.64 -15.30
C SER A 444 22.00 -18.17 -16.27
N HIS A 445 22.08 -16.85 -16.48
CA HIS A 445 23.19 -16.08 -17.09
C HIS A 445 23.70 -16.42 -18.52
N ARG A 446 24.10 -15.33 -19.21
CA ARG A 446 24.76 -15.32 -20.51
C ARG A 446 26.08 -16.11 -20.45
N SER A 447 26.28 -16.93 -21.50
CA SER A 447 27.52 -17.52 -22.01
C SER A 447 28.04 -18.88 -21.52
N ASP A 448 27.39 -19.60 -20.61
CA ASP A 448 27.76 -21.00 -20.35
C ASP A 448 26.52 -21.91 -20.36
N ALA A 449 26.72 -23.14 -20.84
CA ALA A 449 25.72 -24.13 -21.24
C ALA A 449 24.37 -24.07 -20.49
N ALA A 450 23.27 -24.06 -21.24
CA ALA A 450 21.90 -24.05 -20.75
C ALA A 450 21.62 -25.27 -19.84
N THR A 451 21.77 -25.10 -18.53
CA THR A 451 21.25 -26.05 -17.54
C THR A 451 19.76 -25.75 -17.34
N ALA A 452 18.91 -26.43 -18.10
CA ALA A 452 17.48 -26.43 -17.86
C ALA A 452 17.20 -27.30 -16.63
N THR A 453 16.95 -26.68 -15.48
CA THR A 453 16.53 -27.40 -14.27
C THR A 453 15.02 -27.28 -14.14
N THR A 454 14.30 -28.37 -14.40
CA THR A 454 12.88 -28.52 -14.04
C THR A 454 12.77 -28.80 -12.55
N THR A 455 12.39 -27.80 -11.76
CA THR A 455 12.10 -27.95 -10.33
C THR A 455 10.65 -27.58 -10.04
N THR A 456 9.92 -28.45 -9.35
CA THR A 456 8.51 -28.26 -8.98
C THR A 456 8.29 -27.50 -7.68
N ASP A 457 9.37 -27.17 -6.94
CA ASP A 457 9.30 -26.59 -5.59
C ASP A 457 9.92 -25.17 -5.53
N PHE A 458 9.30 -24.19 -6.20
CA PHE A 458 9.66 -22.77 -6.04
C PHE A 458 9.01 -22.17 -4.79
N ASP A 459 9.56 -21.05 -4.25
CA ASP A 459 8.73 -20.20 -3.36
C ASP A 459 7.64 -19.52 -4.17
N VAL A 460 6.54 -20.23 -4.26
CA VAL A 460 5.30 -19.68 -4.69
C VAL A 460 4.34 -19.81 -3.54
N THR A 461 4.58 -19.04 -2.47
CA THR A 461 3.45 -18.61 -1.66
C THR A 461 2.31 -18.18 -2.60
N GLY A 462 1.08 -18.59 -2.32
CA GLY A 462 -0.01 -18.51 -3.31
C GLY A 462 -0.17 -17.11 -3.92
N GLU A 463 0.19 -16.06 -3.18
CA GLU A 463 0.29 -14.68 -3.65
C GLU A 463 1.39 -14.46 -4.72
N MET A 464 2.62 -14.97 -4.51
CA MET A 464 3.72 -14.85 -5.48
C MET A 464 3.50 -15.72 -6.72
N ALA A 465 2.97 -16.94 -6.57
CA ALA A 465 2.59 -17.80 -7.70
C ALA A 465 1.62 -17.10 -8.65
N GLY A 466 0.53 -16.59 -8.08
CA GLY A 466 -0.50 -15.90 -8.83
C GLY A 466 0.06 -14.65 -9.52
N LYS A 467 0.97 -13.94 -8.86
CA LYS A 467 1.65 -12.76 -9.44
C LYS A 467 2.51 -13.14 -10.64
N VAL A 468 3.42 -14.12 -10.50
CA VAL A 468 4.30 -14.54 -11.59
C VAL A 468 3.49 -15.05 -12.78
N LYS A 469 2.44 -15.85 -12.54
CA LYS A 469 1.53 -16.33 -13.59
C LYS A 469 0.90 -15.16 -14.38
N LYS A 470 0.35 -14.15 -13.69
CA LYS A 470 -0.24 -12.97 -14.34
C LYS A 470 0.79 -12.15 -15.13
N LEU A 471 2.03 -12.09 -14.66
CA LEU A 471 3.12 -11.40 -15.37
C LEU A 471 3.58 -12.17 -16.60
N LEU A 472 3.59 -13.51 -16.54
CA LEU A 472 3.88 -14.36 -17.70
C LEU A 472 2.82 -14.21 -18.79
N ASP A 473 1.55 -14.08 -18.43
CA ASP A 473 0.47 -13.86 -19.40
C ASP A 473 0.71 -12.61 -20.25
N VAL A 474 1.16 -11.50 -19.64
CA VAL A 474 1.47 -10.26 -20.37
C VAL A 474 2.87 -10.22 -20.97
N ALA A 475 3.77 -11.10 -20.53
CA ALA A 475 5.07 -11.28 -21.17
C ALA A 475 4.94 -11.76 -22.62
N ALA A 476 3.95 -12.61 -22.90
CA ALA A 476 3.62 -13.05 -24.27
C ALA A 476 3.20 -11.87 -25.17
N GLU A 477 2.65 -10.81 -24.58
CA GLU A 477 2.24 -9.57 -25.26
C GLU A 477 3.37 -8.52 -25.29
N GLY A 478 4.61 -8.90 -24.95
CA GLY A 478 5.78 -8.02 -24.98
C GLY A 478 5.96 -7.12 -23.76
N VAL A 479 5.28 -7.40 -22.65
CA VAL A 479 5.44 -6.67 -21.39
C VAL A 479 6.56 -7.30 -20.54
N THR A 480 7.62 -6.55 -20.26
CA THR A 480 8.67 -6.95 -19.32
C THR A 480 8.33 -6.46 -17.92
N SER A 481 8.47 -7.34 -16.93
CA SER A 481 8.14 -7.04 -15.54
C SER A 481 9.32 -7.28 -14.61
N TRP A 482 9.47 -6.43 -13.60
CA TRP A 482 10.48 -6.56 -12.54
C TRP A 482 9.80 -6.83 -11.20
N ILE A 483 10.35 -7.73 -10.40
CA ILE A 483 9.98 -7.93 -8.99
C ILE A 483 11.23 -7.66 -8.16
N VAL A 484 11.22 -6.60 -7.36
CA VAL A 484 12.37 -6.15 -6.58
C VAL A 484 11.97 -5.76 -5.15
N ASP A 485 12.93 -5.79 -4.23
CA ASP A 485 12.72 -5.28 -2.88
C ASP A 485 12.59 -3.75 -2.94
N GLY A 486 11.45 -3.21 -2.50
CA GLY A 486 11.21 -1.76 -2.46
C GLY A 486 12.06 -1.01 -1.44
N ARG A 487 12.83 -1.71 -0.59
CA ARG A 487 13.79 -1.14 0.37
C ARG A 487 15.21 -1.07 -0.19
N ASP A 488 15.51 -1.79 -1.26
CA ASP A 488 16.82 -1.76 -1.90
C ASP A 488 16.84 -0.62 -2.94
N GLU A 489 17.41 0.52 -2.55
CA GLU A 489 17.46 1.72 -3.38
C GLU A 489 18.13 1.47 -4.74
N ALA A 490 19.18 0.64 -4.78
CA ALA A 490 19.91 0.34 -5.99
C ALA A 490 19.09 -0.55 -6.94
N ALA A 491 18.42 -1.58 -6.40
CA ALA A 491 17.55 -2.46 -7.18
C ALA A 491 16.34 -1.69 -7.74
N VAL A 492 15.72 -0.81 -6.94
CA VAL A 492 14.61 0.04 -7.39
C VAL A 492 15.07 0.99 -8.50
N ALA A 493 16.18 1.69 -8.32
CA ALA A 493 16.72 2.59 -9.33
C ALA A 493 17.04 1.86 -10.65
N ALA A 494 17.64 0.67 -10.57
CA ALA A 494 17.93 -0.18 -11.72
C ALA A 494 16.63 -0.62 -12.44
N ALA A 495 15.64 -1.15 -11.72
CA ALA A 495 14.36 -1.57 -12.31
C ALA A 495 13.60 -0.40 -12.97
N LEU A 496 13.57 0.78 -12.34
CA LEU A 496 12.96 1.99 -12.91
C LEU A 496 13.73 2.51 -14.13
N ALA A 497 15.02 2.22 -14.24
CA ALA A 497 15.81 2.46 -15.45
C ALA A 497 15.65 1.38 -16.53
N GLY A 498 14.97 0.25 -16.22
CA GLY A 498 14.81 -0.89 -17.12
C GLY A 498 16.05 -1.79 -17.18
N LEU A 499 16.93 -1.67 -16.19
CA LEU A 499 18.11 -2.52 -16.02
C LEU A 499 17.74 -3.78 -15.21
N PRO A 500 18.47 -4.90 -15.38
CA PRO A 500 18.23 -6.10 -14.61
C PRO A 500 18.39 -5.85 -13.10
N ALA A 501 17.38 -6.21 -12.31
CA ALA A 501 17.37 -6.16 -10.85
C ALA A 501 16.29 -7.09 -10.29
N GLY A 502 16.57 -7.74 -9.16
CA GLY A 502 15.69 -8.76 -8.56
C GLY A 502 15.36 -9.87 -9.56
N THR A 503 14.07 -10.11 -9.78
CA THR A 503 13.58 -11.05 -10.81
C THR A 503 12.95 -10.31 -11.98
N VAL A 504 13.40 -10.60 -13.19
CA VAL A 504 12.78 -10.13 -14.44
C VAL A 504 11.88 -11.24 -15.02
N VAL A 505 10.64 -10.90 -15.34
CA VAL A 505 9.65 -11.77 -15.99
C VAL A 505 9.33 -11.19 -17.37
N GLY A 506 9.68 -11.88 -18.46
CA GLY A 506 9.52 -11.33 -19.82
C GLY A 506 10.37 -12.04 -20.89
N GLY A 507 10.08 -11.80 -22.17
CA GLY A 507 10.89 -12.31 -23.28
C GLY A 507 12.33 -11.76 -23.29
N LYS A 508 13.27 -12.59 -23.77
CA LYS A 508 14.71 -12.27 -23.85
C LYS A 508 15.06 -11.28 -24.96
#